data_AF-A0A1E1M7Z0-F1
#
_entry.id   AF-A0A1E1M7Z0-F1
#
_cell.length_a   1.000
_cell.length_b   1.000
_cell.length_c   1.000
_cell.angle_alpha   90.00
_cell.angle_beta   90.00
_cell.angle_gamma   90.00
#
_symmetry.space_group_name_H-M   'P 1'
#
loop_
_entity.id
_entity.type
_entity.pdbx_description
1 polymer ?
#
loop_
_entity_poly.entity_id
_entity_poly.type
_entity_poly.pdbx_seq_one_letter_code
_entity_poly.pdbx_strand_id
1 'polypeptide(L)'
;MDEEDDNGGLFNIEVNSEDERAADEREKKVPRDFQSEEDFQKQLKEWKPKVETGDLYKTLTLPISHPSKPVSQTILHAIEELYFYRRFEEARRVTVGALSAEGLIVEFRKTLEGYLEVSLLSMAFRGIQLM
;
A
#
# COMPACT_ATOMS: atom_id res chain seq x y z
N MET A 1 -24.73 43.92 38.48
CA MET A 1 -23.31 44.27 38.29
C MET A 1 -22.58 42.99 38.54
N ASP A 2 -22.24 42.32 37.45
CA ASP A 2 -21.52 41.06 37.41
C ASP A 2 -20.04 41.36 37.69
N GLU A 3 -19.49 40.75 38.74
CA GLU A 3 -18.05 40.67 38.97
C GLU A 3 -17.63 39.25 38.56
N GLU A 4 -17.20 39.11 37.30
CA GLU A 4 -16.59 37.90 36.77
C GLU A 4 -15.16 37.77 37.35
N ASP A 5 -15.00 36.75 38.20
CA ASP A 5 -13.75 36.33 38.84
C ASP A 5 -12.86 35.62 37.79
N ASP A 6 -12.16 36.42 37.02
CA ASP A 6 -11.40 36.03 35.84
C ASP A 6 -9.96 35.63 36.22
N ASN A 7 -9.80 34.55 37.01
CA ASN A 7 -8.46 34.01 37.32
C ASN A 7 -8.42 32.48 37.42
N GLY A 8 -9.05 31.81 36.46
CA GLY A 8 -8.96 30.36 36.23
C GLY A 8 -8.62 30.03 34.79
N GLY A 9 -7.59 30.68 34.22
CA GLY A 9 -7.17 30.47 32.83
C GLY A 9 -6.67 29.05 32.56
N LEU A 10 -6.88 28.59 31.32
CA LEU A 10 -6.68 27.24 30.72
C LEU A 10 -5.30 26.56 30.94
N PHE A 11 -4.36 27.19 31.66
CA PHE A 11 -3.03 26.66 31.97
C PHE A 11 -2.71 26.76 33.47
N ASN A 12 -3.59 26.24 34.31
CA ASN A 12 -3.33 26.08 35.75
C ASN A 12 -2.39 24.89 35.99
N ILE A 13 -1.11 25.09 35.62
CA ILE A 13 -0.03 24.14 35.89
C ILE A 13 0.71 24.68 37.11
N GLU A 14 0.52 24.04 38.27
CA GLU A 14 1.33 24.31 39.45
C GLU A 14 2.75 23.75 39.23
N VAL A 15 3.71 24.64 38.99
CA VAL A 15 5.12 24.28 38.85
C VAL A 15 5.69 24.02 40.25
N ASN A 16 5.50 22.81 40.77
CA ASN A 16 6.13 22.39 42.02
C ASN A 16 7.57 21.94 41.77
N SER A 17 8.55 22.70 42.26
CA SER A 17 10.00 22.51 42.04
C SER A 17 10.58 21.20 42.60
N GLU A 18 9.76 20.40 43.27
CA GLU A 18 10.14 19.09 43.82
C GLU A 18 10.04 17.96 42.77
N ASP A 19 9.24 18.14 41.70
CA ASP A 19 9.14 17.17 40.59
C ASP A 19 10.32 17.30 39.59
N GLU A 20 11.03 18.44 39.58
CA GLU A 20 12.25 18.61 38.75
C GLU A 20 13.43 17.77 39.27
N ARG A 21 13.59 17.61 40.60
CA ARG A 21 14.64 16.74 41.16
C ARG A 21 14.34 15.26 40.97
N ALA A 22 13.06 14.89 40.89
CA ALA A 22 12.64 13.52 40.58
C ALA A 22 12.71 13.21 39.08
N ALA A 23 12.87 14.20 38.21
CA ALA A 23 13.01 14.02 36.76
C ALA A 23 14.45 13.65 36.33
N ASP A 24 15.46 14.14 37.06
CA ASP A 24 16.88 13.82 36.79
C ASP A 24 17.23 12.35 37.09
N GLU A 25 16.46 11.67 37.95
CA GLU A 25 16.64 10.24 38.27
C GLU A 25 15.76 9.30 37.43
N ARG A 26 14.73 9.83 36.75
CA ARG A 26 13.83 9.04 35.88
C ARG A 26 14.46 8.83 34.51
N GLU A 27 15.38 7.89 34.50
CA GLU A 27 15.81 7.12 33.33
C GLU A 27 16.51 7.96 32.25
N LYS A 28 17.70 7.50 31.84
CA LYS A 28 18.21 7.73 30.49
C LYS A 28 17.24 7.10 29.50
N LYS A 29 16.05 7.68 29.33
CA LYS A 29 15.05 7.27 28.35
C LYS A 29 15.68 7.53 27.00
N VAL A 30 16.18 6.44 26.44
CA VAL A 30 16.58 6.35 25.05
C VAL A 30 15.45 7.02 24.23
N PRO A 31 15.76 8.08 23.44
CA PRO A 31 14.76 8.75 22.63
C PRO A 31 13.97 7.74 21.81
N ARG A 32 12.68 7.97 21.60
CA ARG A 32 11.80 7.04 20.85
C ARG A 32 12.35 6.68 19.47
N ASP A 33 13.12 7.58 18.88
CA ASP A 33 13.69 7.45 17.54
C ASP A 33 15.18 7.08 17.56
N PHE A 34 15.73 6.69 18.72
CA PHE A 34 17.10 6.23 18.82
C PHE A 34 17.24 4.84 18.18
N GLN A 35 18.20 4.72 17.27
CA GLN A 35 18.66 3.47 16.69
C GLN A 35 20.15 3.34 17.01
N SER A 36 20.56 2.19 17.55
CA SER A 36 21.99 1.92 17.75
C SER A 36 22.69 1.72 16.40
N GLU A 37 23.97 2.05 16.31
CA GLU A 37 24.77 1.82 15.09
C GLU A 37 24.78 0.32 14.71
N GLU A 38 24.80 -0.57 15.70
CA GLU A 38 24.77 -2.01 15.47
C GLU A 38 23.46 -2.45 14.79
N ASP A 39 22.33 -1.90 15.21
CA ASP A 39 21.03 -2.22 14.62
C ASP A 39 20.85 -1.58 13.25
N PHE A 40 21.38 -0.38 13.05
CA PHE A 40 21.45 0.25 11.73
C PHE A 40 22.26 -0.61 10.75
N GLN A 41 23.44 -1.08 11.16
CA GLN A 41 24.29 -1.93 10.32
C GLN A 41 23.67 -3.30 10.03
N LYS A 42 22.92 -3.88 10.97
CA LYS A 42 22.11 -5.09 10.71
C LYS A 42 21.03 -4.81 9.65
N GLN A 43 20.24 -3.75 9.85
CA GLN A 43 19.18 -3.39 8.92
C GLN A 43 19.73 -3.06 7.53
N LEU A 44 20.86 -2.36 7.43
CA LEU A 44 21.49 -2.04 6.16
C LEU A 44 21.95 -3.29 5.40
N LYS A 45 22.47 -4.30 6.11
CA LYS A 45 22.88 -5.58 5.51
C LYS A 45 21.68 -6.41 5.04
N GLU A 46 20.60 -6.37 5.79
CA GLU A 46 19.38 -7.13 5.48
C GLU A 46 18.49 -6.44 4.45
N TRP A 47 18.54 -5.11 4.39
CA TRP A 47 17.68 -4.32 3.53
C TRP A 47 17.98 -4.61 2.07
N LYS A 48 16.93 -4.96 1.34
CA LYS A 48 16.95 -5.09 -0.11
C LYS A 48 15.91 -4.15 -0.68
N PRO A 49 16.25 -3.38 -1.74
CA PRO A 49 15.25 -2.57 -2.42
C PRO A 49 14.16 -3.48 -2.95
N LYS A 50 12.90 -3.05 -2.78
CA LYS A 50 11.77 -3.71 -3.42
C LYS A 50 11.85 -3.45 -4.92
N VAL A 51 12.16 -4.48 -5.70
CA VAL A 51 12.20 -4.41 -7.16
C VAL A 51 10.93 -5.06 -7.70
N GLU A 52 9.98 -4.23 -8.12
CA GLU A 52 8.73 -4.69 -8.72
C GLU A 52 8.97 -5.11 -10.18
N THR A 53 9.07 -6.41 -10.44
CA THR A 53 9.41 -6.99 -11.76
C THR A 53 8.19 -7.38 -12.60
N GLY A 54 7.00 -6.90 -12.22
CA GLY A 54 5.74 -7.25 -12.90
C GLY A 54 5.21 -8.63 -12.51
N ASP A 55 5.55 -9.07 -11.30
CA ASP A 55 5.19 -10.37 -10.77
C ASP A 55 4.01 -10.30 -9.78
N LEU A 56 3.39 -9.13 -9.62
CA LEU A 56 2.23 -8.94 -8.74
C LEU A 56 1.09 -9.92 -9.07
N TYR A 57 0.89 -10.24 -10.36
CA TYR A 57 -0.13 -11.21 -10.78
C TYR A 57 0.05 -12.61 -10.19
N LYS A 58 1.28 -13.00 -9.78
CA LYS A 58 1.56 -14.31 -9.15
C LYS A 58 1.00 -14.39 -7.73
N THR A 59 0.74 -13.25 -7.10
CA THR A 59 0.13 -13.18 -5.77
C THR A 59 -1.39 -13.38 -5.82
N LEU A 60 -2.00 -13.31 -7.01
CA LEU A 60 -3.43 -13.48 -7.22
C LEU A 60 -3.80 -14.96 -7.33
N THR A 61 -4.76 -15.41 -6.53
CA THR A 61 -5.37 -16.74 -6.65
C THR A 61 -6.61 -16.69 -7.54
N LEU A 62 -6.41 -16.75 -8.86
CA LEU A 62 -7.50 -16.78 -9.84
C LEU A 62 -8.05 -18.22 -10.05
N PRO A 63 -9.37 -18.40 -10.25
CA PRO A 63 -10.42 -17.38 -10.27
C PRO A 63 -10.81 -16.93 -8.85
N ILE A 64 -10.92 -15.61 -8.64
CA ILE A 64 -11.32 -15.02 -7.35
C ILE A 64 -12.85 -14.92 -7.35
N SER A 65 -13.53 -15.47 -6.35
CA SER A 65 -14.97 -15.28 -6.15
C SER A 65 -15.20 -14.06 -5.26
N HIS A 66 -16.11 -13.16 -5.67
CA HIS A 66 -16.53 -11.97 -4.94
C HIS A 66 -15.36 -11.11 -4.41
N PRO A 67 -14.48 -10.60 -5.30
CA PRO A 67 -13.34 -9.81 -4.89
C PRO A 67 -13.79 -8.54 -4.17
N SER A 68 -13.21 -8.27 -2.99
CA SER A 68 -13.38 -6.99 -2.31
C SER A 68 -12.74 -5.85 -3.13
N LYS A 69 -13.04 -4.60 -2.79
CA LYS A 69 -12.45 -3.43 -3.47
C LYS A 69 -10.90 -3.45 -3.45
N PRO A 70 -10.22 -3.74 -2.31
CA PRO A 70 -8.77 -3.90 -2.30
C PRO A 70 -8.27 -4.99 -3.25
N VAL A 71 -8.93 -6.15 -3.27
CA VAL A 71 -8.55 -7.26 -4.15
C VAL A 71 -8.75 -6.88 -5.63
N SER A 72 -9.84 -6.18 -5.94
CA SER A 72 -10.10 -5.66 -7.30
C SER A 72 -9.02 -4.67 -7.76
N GLN A 73 -8.53 -3.81 -6.86
CA GLN A 73 -7.38 -2.94 -7.14
C GLN A 73 -6.11 -3.73 -7.39
N THR A 74 -5.81 -4.75 -6.58
CA THR A 74 -4.63 -5.61 -6.81
C THR A 74 -4.69 -6.31 -8.17
N ILE A 75 -5.86 -6.78 -8.58
CA ILE A 75 -6.07 -7.36 -9.92
C ILE A 75 -5.75 -6.32 -11.01
N LEU A 76 -6.30 -5.11 -10.90
CA LEU A 76 -6.06 -4.04 -11.87
C LEU A 76 -4.57 -3.70 -11.97
N HIS A 77 -3.91 -3.46 -10.84
CA HIS A 77 -2.49 -3.14 -10.82
C HIS A 77 -1.60 -4.26 -11.37
N ALA A 78 -1.95 -5.53 -11.12
CA ALA A 78 -1.23 -6.65 -11.69
C ALA A 78 -1.32 -6.66 -13.23
N ILE A 79 -2.48 -6.30 -13.79
CA ILE A 79 -2.67 -6.19 -15.24
C ILE A 79 -1.88 -4.99 -15.78
N GLU A 80 -1.92 -3.84 -15.10
CA GLU A 80 -1.16 -2.63 -15.46
C GLU A 80 0.35 -2.88 -15.49
N GLU A 81 0.88 -3.59 -14.50
CA GLU A 81 2.29 -3.98 -14.47
C GLU A 81 2.66 -4.87 -15.66
N LEU A 82 1.85 -5.90 -15.96
CA LEU A 82 2.09 -6.76 -17.11
C LEU A 82 2.09 -5.96 -18.43
N TYR A 83 1.23 -4.96 -18.53
CA TYR A 83 1.20 -4.01 -19.64
C TYR A 83 2.47 -3.14 -19.72
N PHE A 84 2.92 -2.60 -18.60
CA PHE A 84 4.15 -1.83 -18.50
C PHE A 84 5.36 -2.64 -19.02
N TYR A 85 5.42 -3.92 -18.65
CA TYR A 85 6.44 -4.87 -19.13
C TYR A 85 6.16 -5.47 -20.51
N ARG A 86 5.09 -5.04 -21.20
CA ARG A 86 4.68 -5.52 -22.54
C ARG A 86 4.40 -7.03 -22.58
N ARG A 87 4.04 -7.63 -21.45
CA ARG A 87 3.67 -9.05 -21.28
C ARG A 87 2.16 -9.25 -21.58
N PHE A 88 1.75 -8.93 -22.81
CA PHE A 88 0.33 -8.84 -23.19
C PHE A 88 -0.44 -10.17 -23.11
N GLU A 89 0.21 -11.30 -23.39
CA GLU A 89 -0.37 -12.64 -23.24
C GLU A 89 -0.79 -12.93 -21.79
N GLU A 90 0.11 -12.63 -20.86
CA GLU A 90 -0.13 -12.82 -19.43
C GLU A 90 -1.17 -11.82 -18.93
N ALA A 91 -1.11 -10.57 -19.38
CA ALA A 91 -2.12 -9.56 -19.07
C ALA A 91 -3.51 -10.06 -19.51
N ARG A 92 -3.65 -10.55 -20.75
CA ARG A 92 -4.90 -11.15 -21.24
C ARG A 92 -5.37 -12.30 -20.37
N ARG A 93 -4.49 -13.25 -20.01
CA ARG A 93 -4.86 -14.42 -19.19
C ARG A 93 -5.41 -13.99 -17.83
N VAL A 94 -4.75 -13.03 -17.17
CA VAL A 94 -5.18 -12.49 -15.88
C VAL A 94 -6.52 -11.75 -16.03
N THR A 95 -6.67 -10.92 -17.06
CA THR A 95 -7.91 -10.19 -17.37
C THR A 95 -9.09 -11.12 -17.61
N VAL A 96 -8.91 -12.17 -18.41
CA VAL A 96 -9.98 -13.17 -18.66
C VAL A 96 -10.36 -13.91 -17.38
N GLY A 97 -9.36 -14.31 -16.58
CA GLY A 97 -9.60 -14.96 -15.28
C GLY A 97 -10.35 -14.05 -14.30
N ALA A 98 -10.01 -12.75 -14.29
CA ALA A 98 -10.69 -11.75 -13.46
C ALA A 98 -12.10 -11.42 -13.95
N LEU A 99 -12.35 -11.35 -15.25
CA LEU A 99 -13.69 -11.11 -15.81
C LEU A 99 -14.65 -12.28 -15.57
N SER A 100 -14.10 -13.49 -15.43
CA SER A 100 -14.82 -14.71 -15.06
C SER A 100 -15.21 -14.75 -13.58
N ALA A 101 -14.69 -13.84 -12.74
CA ALA A 101 -15.05 -13.73 -11.34
C ALA A 101 -16.52 -13.30 -11.17
N GLU A 102 -17.26 -14.05 -10.36
CA GLU A 102 -18.57 -13.64 -9.87
C GLU A 102 -18.42 -12.50 -8.86
N GLY A 103 -19.29 -11.49 -8.93
CA GLY A 103 -19.28 -10.37 -7.98
C GLY A 103 -18.19 -9.31 -8.20
N LEU A 104 -17.48 -9.32 -9.34
CA LEU A 104 -16.57 -8.24 -9.69
C LEU A 104 -17.32 -6.90 -9.78
N ILE A 105 -16.80 -5.88 -9.09
CA ILE A 105 -17.38 -4.53 -9.03
C ILE A 105 -17.46 -3.95 -10.46
N VAL A 106 -18.59 -3.32 -10.78
CA VAL A 106 -18.93 -2.84 -12.14
C VAL A 106 -17.88 -1.90 -12.74
N GLU A 107 -17.34 -0.96 -11.95
CA GLU A 107 -16.32 -0.01 -12.41
C GLU A 107 -15.02 -0.70 -12.86
N PHE A 108 -14.62 -1.76 -12.14
CA PHE A 108 -13.45 -2.56 -12.49
C PHE A 108 -13.72 -3.39 -13.73
N ARG A 109 -14.91 -4.00 -13.84
CA ARG A 109 -15.28 -4.80 -15.02
C ARG A 109 -15.11 -4.03 -16.32
N LYS A 110 -15.68 -2.81 -16.41
CA LYS A 110 -15.57 -1.95 -17.59
C LYS A 110 -14.11 -1.62 -17.93
N THR A 111 -13.29 -1.38 -16.91
CA THR A 111 -11.86 -1.08 -17.08
C THR A 111 -11.11 -2.30 -17.62
N LEU A 112 -11.39 -3.50 -17.09
CA LEU A 112 -10.79 -4.75 -17.53
C LEU A 112 -11.18 -5.12 -18.97
N GLU A 113 -12.41 -4.86 -19.38
CA GLU A 113 -12.86 -5.04 -20.78
C GLU A 113 -12.01 -4.19 -21.74
N GLY A 114 -11.76 -2.92 -21.41
CA GLY A 114 -10.85 -2.07 -22.20
C GLY A 114 -9.43 -2.62 -22.28
N TYR A 115 -8.88 -3.12 -21.17
CA TYR A 115 -7.57 -3.78 -21.17
C TYR A 115 -7.57 -5.09 -21.99
N LEU A 116 -8.70 -5.80 -22.10
CA LEU A 116 -8.78 -6.99 -22.94
C LEU A 116 -8.69 -6.61 -24.42
N GLU A 117 -9.45 -5.60 -24.85
CA GLU A 117 -9.44 -5.09 -26.23
C GLU A 117 -8.05 -4.60 -26.64
N VAL A 118 -7.42 -3.78 -25.80
CA VAL A 118 -6.07 -3.24 -26.07
C VAL A 118 -5.03 -4.37 -26.09
N SER A 119 -5.22 -5.45 -25.32
CA SER A 119 -4.27 -6.58 -25.30
C SER A 119 -4.34 -7.29 -26.65
N LEU A 120 -5.56 -7.56 -27.13
CA LEU A 120 -5.81 -8.19 -28.43
C LEU A 120 -5.23 -7.35 -29.57
N LEU A 121 -5.44 -6.03 -29.55
CA LEU A 121 -4.88 -5.12 -30.54
C LEU A 121 -3.34 -5.09 -30.50
N SER A 122 -2.76 -5.04 -29.30
CA SER A 122 -1.31 -5.00 -29.09
C SER A 122 -0.64 -6.29 -29.55
N MET A 123 -1.28 -7.44 -29.34
CA MET A 123 -0.82 -8.74 -29.82
C MET A 123 -0.93 -8.85 -31.33
N ALA A 124 -2.06 -8.44 -31.92
CA ALA A 124 -2.27 -8.44 -33.37
C ALA A 124 -1.26 -7.55 -34.11
N PHE A 125 -0.99 -6.33 -33.60
CA PHE A 125 -0.01 -5.42 -34.18
C PHE A 125 1.43 -5.96 -34.11
N ARG A 126 1.72 -6.81 -33.13
CA ARG A 126 3.05 -7.40 -32.91
C ARG A 126 3.23 -8.79 -33.53
N GLY A 127 2.22 -9.30 -34.24
CA GLY A 127 2.26 -10.65 -34.81
C GLY A 127 2.35 -11.76 -33.76
N ILE A 128 1.87 -11.50 -32.54
CA ILE A 128 1.77 -12.53 -31.50
C ILE A 128 0.55 -13.40 -31.85
N GLN A 129 0.79 -14.68 -32.14
CA GLN A 129 -0.23 -15.62 -32.56
C GLN A 129 -1.20 -15.88 -31.39
N LEU A 130 -2.48 -15.61 -31.58
CA LEU A 130 -3.54 -15.98 -30.62
C LEU A 130 -3.61 -17.51 -30.53
N MET A 131 -3.12 -18.08 -29.43
CA MET A 131 -3.30 -19.50 -29.08
C MET A 131 -4.54 -19.70 -28.20
#